data_AF-A0A0M9G0A6-F1
#
_entry.id   AF-A0A0M9G0A6-F1
#
_cell.length_a   1.000
_cell.length_b   1.000
_cell.length_c   1.000
_cell.angle_alpha   90.00
_cell.angle_beta   90.00
_cell.angle_gamma   90.00
#
_symmetry.space_group_name_H-M   'P 1'
#
loop_
_entity.id
_entity.type
_entity.pdbx_description
1 polymer ?
#
loop_
_entity_poly.entity_id
_entity_poly.type
_entity_poly.pdbx_seq_one_letter_code
_entity_poly.pdbx_strand_id
1 'polypeptide(L)'
;MKCGALLRFKVTPLLLLVPGKLSQYEQEAYEAHRRFTDSQTYPGPIRSATPGDTRFYLGSVETILQDNDRHYWRAVVDDPQIQYLVPLRIRFKTFIWVTTGWEKRMQVVQVMAHRDSTIAELMQQVRIENQSPYLCTSSFKLSIDGRELDEVKTLADYGIDEFSRIDAVEENDHLLHTEAERPKDWNVDEMTEDTLKKSPYKEMSMQPQPNLAPRYEAKPNGFHGRNNYSGMKQNS
;
A
#
# COMPACT_ATOMS: atom_id res chain seq x y z
N MET A 1 8.37 -57.11 41.20
CA MET A 1 8.48 -55.72 41.68
C MET A 1 9.77 -55.13 41.15
N LYS A 2 9.67 -53.99 40.41
CA LYS A 2 10.72 -52.99 40.07
C LYS A 2 11.93 -53.54 39.28
N CYS A 3 12.60 -52.88 38.34
CA CYS A 3 12.63 -51.59 37.64
C CYS A 3 13.72 -51.82 36.55
N GLY A 4 13.82 -51.21 35.38
CA GLY A 4 13.08 -50.19 34.66
C GLY A 4 13.65 -50.19 33.23
N ALA A 5 12.81 -49.93 32.24
CA ALA A 5 13.25 -49.82 30.85
C ALA A 5 14.10 -48.55 30.69
N LEU A 6 15.39 -48.72 30.39
CA LEU A 6 16.26 -47.63 29.98
C LEU A 6 15.90 -47.21 28.56
N LEU A 7 15.04 -46.19 28.46
CA LEU A 7 14.83 -45.44 27.23
C LEU A 7 16.16 -44.77 26.84
N ARG A 8 16.84 -45.34 25.84
CA ARG A 8 17.94 -44.67 25.14
C ARG A 8 17.36 -43.49 24.36
N PHE A 9 17.38 -42.31 24.98
CA PHE A 9 17.28 -41.06 24.23
C PHE A 9 18.48 -41.01 23.28
N LYS A 10 18.22 -41.14 21.97
CA LYS A 10 19.20 -40.78 20.94
C LYS A 10 19.40 -39.27 21.04
N VAL A 11 20.38 -38.86 21.83
CA VAL A 11 20.91 -37.50 21.82
C VAL A 11 21.54 -37.30 20.44
N THR A 12 20.96 -36.41 19.63
CA THR A 12 21.61 -35.88 18.44
C THR A 12 22.97 -35.31 18.88
N PRO A 13 24.10 -35.76 18.31
CA PRO A 13 25.38 -35.17 18.67
C PRO A 13 25.36 -33.71 18.26
N LEU A 14 25.62 -32.83 19.23
CA LEU A 14 25.94 -31.43 18.98
C LEU A 14 27.13 -31.42 18.00
N LEU A 15 26.88 -31.07 16.73
CA LEU A 15 27.94 -30.82 15.76
C LEU A 15 28.68 -29.56 16.21
N LEU A 16 29.70 -29.74 17.05
CA LEU A 16 30.62 -28.68 17.43
C LEU A 16 31.47 -28.32 16.20
N LEU A 17 31.20 -27.15 15.62
CA LEU A 17 32.00 -26.58 14.54
C LEU A 17 33.43 -26.32 15.07
N VAL A 18 34.45 -26.76 14.34
CA VAL A 18 35.86 -26.53 14.70
C VAL A 18 36.32 -25.24 14.02
N PRO A 19 36.55 -24.13 14.76
CA PRO A 19 36.86 -22.84 14.16
C PRO A 19 38.22 -22.83 13.44
N GLY A 20 39.15 -23.71 13.83
CA GLY A 20 40.48 -23.83 13.21
C GLY A 20 40.47 -24.25 11.74
N LYS A 21 39.33 -24.71 11.20
CA LYS A 21 39.18 -25.06 9.77
C LYS A 21 38.48 -23.98 8.94
N LEU A 22 38.11 -22.84 9.54
CA LEU A 22 37.38 -21.78 8.85
C LEU A 22 38.13 -21.26 7.62
N SER A 23 39.44 -21.01 7.74
CA SER A 23 40.28 -20.53 6.63
C SER A 23 40.33 -21.52 5.46
N GLN A 24 40.34 -22.82 5.75
CA GLN A 24 40.25 -23.85 4.71
C GLN A 24 38.88 -23.81 4.02
N TYR A 25 37.78 -23.67 4.77
CA TYR A 25 36.44 -23.57 4.19
C TYR A 25 36.23 -22.28 3.38
N GLU A 26 36.81 -21.16 3.80
CA GLU A 26 36.81 -19.91 3.05
C GLU A 26 37.55 -20.07 1.71
N GLN A 27 38.70 -20.75 1.72
CA GLN A 27 39.46 -21.06 0.51
C GLN A 27 38.66 -21.98 -0.44
N GLU A 28 38.02 -23.02 0.10
CA GLU A 28 37.17 -23.92 -0.70
C GLU A 28 35.95 -23.18 -1.27
N ALA A 29 35.32 -22.29 -0.50
CA ALA A 29 34.21 -21.45 -0.97
C ALA A 29 34.64 -20.52 -2.10
N TYR A 30 35.83 -19.93 -1.99
CA TYR A 30 36.41 -19.09 -3.03
C TYR A 30 36.65 -19.88 -4.33
N GLU A 31 37.30 -21.04 -4.23
CA GLU A 31 37.61 -21.89 -5.39
C GLU A 31 36.35 -22.47 -6.03
N ALA A 32 35.32 -22.80 -5.23
CA ALA A 32 34.04 -23.25 -5.73
C ALA A 32 33.29 -22.13 -6.48
N HIS A 33 33.30 -20.90 -5.95
CA HIS A 33 32.67 -19.76 -6.61
C HIS A 33 33.33 -19.43 -7.94
N ARG A 34 34.67 -19.43 -8.03
CA ARG A 34 35.38 -19.24 -9.31
C ARG A 34 35.02 -20.32 -10.33
N ARG A 35 35.03 -21.58 -9.92
CA ARG A 35 34.64 -22.69 -10.81
C ARG A 35 33.21 -22.52 -11.32
N PHE A 36 32.30 -22.03 -10.49
CA PHE A 36 30.92 -21.74 -10.88
C PHE A 36 30.84 -20.61 -11.92
N THR A 37 31.52 -19.48 -11.69
CA THR A 37 31.52 -18.35 -12.62
C THR A 37 32.19 -18.67 -13.96
N ASP A 38 33.24 -19.50 -13.94
CA ASP A 38 34.03 -19.83 -15.14
C ASP A 38 33.40 -20.98 -15.96
N SER A 39 32.62 -21.85 -15.34
CA SER A 39 31.99 -23.01 -16.03
C SER A 39 30.62 -22.71 -16.64
N GLN A 40 29.87 -21.75 -16.09
CA GLN A 40 28.55 -21.40 -16.59
C GLN A 40 28.59 -20.25 -17.60
N THR A 41 27.79 -20.38 -18.67
CA THR A 41 27.46 -19.26 -19.55
C THR A 41 26.08 -18.74 -19.16
N TYR A 42 26.02 -17.52 -18.61
CA TYR A 42 24.76 -16.92 -18.16
C TYR A 42 23.90 -16.47 -19.37
N PRO A 43 22.63 -16.89 -19.47
CA PRO A 43 21.79 -16.59 -20.63
C PRO A 43 21.39 -15.11 -20.74
N GLY A 44 21.36 -14.38 -19.63
CA GLY A 44 20.96 -12.97 -19.57
C GLY A 44 20.50 -12.56 -18.17
N PRO A 45 20.13 -11.28 -17.97
CA PRO A 45 19.64 -10.80 -16.69
C PRO A 45 18.24 -11.36 -16.39
N ILE A 46 18.09 -11.98 -15.22
CA ILE A 46 16.79 -12.43 -14.71
C ILE A 46 16.05 -11.21 -14.13
N ARG A 47 14.74 -11.08 -14.40
CA ARG A 47 13.92 -10.02 -13.79
C ARG A 47 13.92 -10.13 -12.26
N SER A 48 13.99 -9.00 -11.57
CA SER A 48 13.87 -8.96 -10.11
C SER A 48 12.42 -9.19 -9.70
N ALA A 49 12.18 -10.12 -8.76
CA ALA A 49 10.89 -10.30 -8.14
C ALA A 49 10.74 -9.36 -6.94
N THR A 50 9.50 -8.90 -6.69
CA THR A 50 9.13 -8.17 -5.48
C THR A 50 9.32 -9.07 -4.24
N PRO A 51 10.09 -8.65 -3.23
CA PRO A 51 10.22 -9.41 -2.01
C PRO A 51 8.91 -9.33 -1.20
N GLY A 52 8.47 -10.48 -0.68
CA GLY A 52 7.39 -10.55 0.31
C GLY A 52 7.83 -10.06 1.68
N ASP A 53 7.02 -10.38 2.69
CA ASP A 53 7.31 -10.04 4.08
C ASP A 53 7.77 -11.23 4.94
N THR A 54 8.48 -10.93 6.03
CA THR A 54 9.01 -11.93 6.97
C THR A 54 8.35 -11.80 8.33
N ARG A 55 7.81 -12.90 8.82
CA ARG A 55 7.29 -13.02 10.19
C ARG A 55 8.36 -13.16 11.29
N PHE A 56 9.65 -13.11 10.92
CA PHE A 56 10.77 -13.35 11.83
C PHE A 56 11.49 -12.04 12.18
N TYR A 57 10.81 -11.16 12.89
CA TYR A 57 11.41 -9.91 13.40
C TYR A 57 12.14 -10.13 14.73
N LEU A 58 13.13 -9.28 14.99
CA LEU A 58 13.91 -9.29 16.24
C LEU A 58 13.15 -8.55 17.34
N GLY A 59 13.04 -9.16 18.52
CA GLY A 59 12.44 -8.52 19.71
C GLY A 59 11.28 -9.30 20.30
N SER A 60 10.41 -8.58 21.02
CA SER A 60 9.16 -9.12 21.58
C SER A 60 8.06 -9.17 20.51
N VAL A 61 7.11 -10.09 20.68
CA VAL A 61 5.91 -10.19 19.82
C VAL A 61 5.16 -8.87 19.79
N GLU A 62 4.84 -8.38 18.59
CA GLU A 62 4.07 -7.16 18.37
C GLU A 62 2.57 -7.40 18.53
N THR A 63 1.80 -6.31 18.56
CA THR A 63 0.33 -6.37 18.63
C THR A 63 -0.28 -6.23 17.24
N ILE A 64 -1.42 -6.91 17.01
CA ILE A 64 -2.18 -6.82 15.75
C ILE A 64 -2.54 -5.38 15.33
N LEU A 65 -2.60 -4.43 16.27
CA LEU A 65 -2.87 -3.02 15.96
C LEU A 65 -1.73 -2.33 15.18
N GLN A 66 -0.50 -2.86 15.27
CA GLN A 66 0.69 -2.32 14.60
C GLN A 66 1.17 -3.21 13.45
N ASP A 67 0.52 -4.35 13.26
CA ASP A 67 0.84 -5.30 12.21
C ASP A 67 0.38 -4.74 10.87
N ASN A 68 1.34 -4.43 10.00
CA ASN A 68 1.15 -3.81 8.69
C ASN A 68 1.82 -4.65 7.58
N ASP A 69 2.06 -5.95 7.81
CA ASP A 69 2.72 -6.86 6.85
C ASP A 69 4.05 -6.31 6.28
N ARG A 70 4.79 -5.54 7.11
CA ARG A 70 6.08 -4.94 6.73
C ARG A 70 7.05 -4.87 7.91
N HIS A 71 7.90 -5.89 8.04
CA HIS A 71 8.86 -6.03 9.15
C HIS A 71 10.30 -5.63 8.81
N TYR A 72 10.49 -4.98 7.66
CA TYR A 72 11.79 -4.49 7.21
C TYR A 72 11.65 -3.14 6.51
N TRP A 73 12.75 -2.41 6.45
CA TRP A 73 12.79 -1.13 5.75
C TRP A 73 12.93 -1.31 4.25
N ARG A 74 11.99 -0.76 3.47
CA ARG A 74 12.08 -0.67 2.02
C ARG A 74 11.80 0.76 1.56
N ALA A 75 12.81 1.40 0.99
CA ALA A 75 12.73 2.78 0.51
C ALA A 75 12.19 2.92 -0.92
N VAL A 76 11.98 1.80 -1.62
CA VAL A 76 11.54 1.73 -3.02
C VAL A 76 10.12 1.17 -3.08
N VAL A 77 9.31 1.68 -3.99
CA VAL A 77 7.96 1.19 -4.30
C VAL A 77 8.06 0.10 -5.37
N ASP A 78 7.45 -1.05 -5.13
CA ASP A 78 7.42 -2.17 -6.07
C ASP A 78 6.19 -2.15 -6.98
N ASP A 79 6.25 -2.91 -8.06
CA ASP A 79 5.22 -3.02 -9.09
C ASP A 79 3.77 -3.18 -8.56
N PRO A 80 3.47 -3.98 -7.52
CA PRO A 80 2.08 -4.18 -7.07
C PRO A 80 1.38 -2.90 -6.58
N GLN A 81 2.14 -1.90 -6.13
CA GLN A 81 1.59 -0.62 -5.68
C GLN A 81 1.44 0.40 -6.82
N ILE A 82 2.08 0.16 -7.97
CA ILE A 82 2.05 1.07 -9.12
C ILE A 82 0.76 0.83 -9.90
N GLN A 83 -0.05 1.88 -10.03
CA GLN A 83 -1.30 1.85 -10.80
C GLN A 83 -1.23 2.77 -12.01
N TYR A 84 -1.77 2.33 -13.14
CA TYR A 84 -1.88 3.13 -14.36
C TYR A 84 -3.26 3.80 -14.40
N LEU A 85 -3.30 5.06 -13.96
CA LEU A 85 -4.53 5.81 -13.77
C LEU A 85 -4.76 6.83 -14.89
N VAL A 86 -6.02 7.03 -15.24
CA VAL A 86 -6.49 8.04 -16.20
C VAL A 86 -7.32 9.09 -15.44
N PRO A 87 -7.00 10.40 -15.57
CA PRO A 87 -7.76 11.45 -14.94
C PRO A 87 -9.07 11.71 -15.70
N LEU A 88 -10.19 11.20 -15.19
CA LEU A 88 -11.50 11.37 -15.80
C LEU A 88 -12.27 12.51 -15.14
N ARG A 89 -12.89 13.36 -15.96
CA ARG A 89 -13.68 14.52 -15.53
C ARG A 89 -15.15 14.31 -15.86
N ILE A 90 -15.96 14.09 -14.84
CA ILE A 90 -17.37 13.77 -14.97
C ILE A 90 -18.19 15.01 -14.62
N ARG A 91 -19.15 15.33 -15.49
CA ARG A 91 -19.93 16.55 -15.43
C ARG A 91 -21.30 16.27 -14.84
N PHE A 92 -21.62 17.02 -13.80
CA PHE A 92 -22.92 17.02 -13.17
C PHE A 92 -23.70 18.27 -13.55
N LYS A 93 -24.99 18.08 -13.81
CA LYS A 93 -25.92 19.18 -14.04
C LYS A 93 -26.36 19.74 -12.69
N THR A 94 -25.98 20.99 -12.40
CA THR A 94 -26.41 21.68 -11.18
C THR A 94 -27.28 22.88 -11.50
N PHE A 95 -28.02 23.34 -10.51
CA PHE A 95 -28.81 24.57 -10.60
C PHE A 95 -28.33 25.54 -9.52
N ILE A 96 -28.07 26.78 -9.93
CA ILE A 96 -27.75 27.86 -9.01
C ILE A 96 -28.89 28.88 -9.00
N TRP A 97 -29.17 29.47 -7.85
CA TRP A 97 -30.15 30.53 -7.73
C TRP A 97 -29.49 31.89 -7.99
N VAL A 98 -29.96 32.61 -8.99
CA VAL A 98 -29.54 33.97 -9.32
C VAL A 98 -30.71 34.94 -9.15
N THR A 99 -30.49 36.23 -9.40
CA THR A 99 -31.51 37.29 -9.21
C THR A 99 -32.80 37.07 -10.00
N THR A 100 -32.73 36.40 -11.16
CA THR A 100 -33.88 36.13 -12.04
C THR A 100 -34.55 34.78 -11.76
N GLY A 101 -33.87 33.82 -11.14
CA GLY A 101 -34.38 32.45 -10.92
C GLY A 101 -33.28 31.39 -10.95
N TRP A 102 -33.65 30.16 -11.33
CA TRP A 102 -32.70 29.04 -11.45
C TRP A 102 -31.93 29.09 -12.78
N GLU A 103 -30.60 29.05 -12.70
CA GLU A 103 -29.73 28.86 -13.85
C GLU A 103 -29.08 27.47 -13.83
N LYS A 104 -29.15 26.78 -14.97
CA LYS A 104 -28.45 25.52 -15.18
C LYS A 104 -26.95 25.77 -15.36
N ARG A 105 -26.13 25.14 -14.52
CA ARG A 105 -24.67 25.17 -14.58
C ARG A 105 -24.11 23.75 -14.57
N MET A 106 -22.80 23.66 -14.72
CA MET A 106 -22.05 22.41 -14.73
C MET A 106 -21.12 22.41 -13.53
N GLN A 107 -21.18 21.35 -12.73
CA GLN A 107 -20.17 21.03 -11.72
C GLN A 107 -19.35 19.84 -12.21
N VAL A 108 -18.03 19.86 -11.99
CA VAL A 108 -17.15 18.77 -12.44
C VAL A 108 -16.58 18.04 -11.24
N VAL A 109 -16.66 16.72 -11.26
CA VAL A 109 -15.95 15.81 -10.36
C VAL A 109 -14.83 15.16 -11.15
N GLN A 110 -13.59 15.32 -10.68
CA GLN A 110 -12.43 14.68 -11.27
C GLN A 110 -12.00 13.50 -10.39
N VAL A 111 -11.86 12.33 -11.01
CA VAL A 111 -11.45 11.08 -10.36
C VAL A 111 -10.28 10.45 -11.11
N MET A 112 -9.49 9.64 -10.41
CA MET A 112 -8.40 8.86 -10.99
C MET A 112 -8.86 7.40 -11.14
N ALA A 113 -9.16 6.99 -12.37
CA ALA A 113 -9.70 5.66 -12.66
C ALA A 113 -8.66 4.76 -13.34
N HIS A 114 -8.72 3.45 -13.09
CA HIS A 114 -7.87 2.50 -13.80
C HIS A 114 -8.39 2.29 -15.23
N ARG A 115 -7.52 2.15 -16.23
CA ARG A 115 -7.98 2.00 -17.63
C ARG A 115 -8.87 0.77 -17.85
N ASP A 116 -8.62 -0.27 -17.10
CA ASP A 116 -9.37 -1.54 -17.17
C ASP A 116 -10.59 -1.57 -16.24
N SER A 117 -10.90 -0.47 -15.54
CA SER A 117 -12.06 -0.42 -14.66
C SER A 117 -13.37 -0.45 -15.45
N THR A 118 -14.41 -1.01 -14.83
CA THR A 118 -15.77 -0.97 -15.38
C THR A 118 -16.41 0.40 -15.17
N ILE A 119 -17.49 0.69 -15.90
CA ILE A 119 -18.29 1.90 -15.70
C ILE A 119 -18.93 1.91 -14.30
N ALA A 120 -19.34 0.75 -13.77
CA ALA A 120 -19.83 0.63 -12.39
C ALA A 120 -18.77 1.04 -11.35
N GLU A 121 -17.54 0.57 -11.51
CA GLU A 121 -16.42 0.95 -10.64
C GLU A 121 -16.11 2.45 -10.73
N LEU A 122 -16.16 3.03 -11.93
CA LEU A 122 -16.01 4.47 -12.13
C LEU A 122 -17.13 5.25 -11.39
N MET A 123 -18.38 4.80 -11.49
CA MET A 123 -19.49 5.42 -10.76
C MET A 123 -19.30 5.34 -9.24
N GLN A 124 -18.79 4.21 -8.74
CA GLN A 124 -18.46 4.06 -7.33
C GLN A 124 -17.33 5.01 -6.89
N GLN A 125 -16.27 5.14 -7.69
CA GLN A 125 -15.19 6.10 -7.42
C GLN A 125 -15.71 7.54 -7.36
N VAL A 126 -16.62 7.92 -8.26
CA VAL A 126 -17.26 9.25 -8.23
C VAL A 126 -18.04 9.48 -6.95
N ARG A 127 -18.78 8.47 -6.45
CA ARG A 127 -19.52 8.57 -5.18
C ARG A 127 -18.57 8.82 -4.01
N ILE A 128 -17.49 8.04 -3.93
CA ILE A 128 -16.48 8.11 -2.87
C ILE A 128 -15.69 9.43 -2.90
N GLU A 129 -15.36 9.94 -4.10
CA GLU A 129 -14.46 11.08 -4.28
C GLU A 129 -15.15 12.45 -4.48
N ASN A 130 -16.48 12.51 -4.58
CA ASN A 130 -17.20 13.77 -4.85
C ASN A 130 -16.96 14.86 -3.77
N GLN A 131 -16.72 14.45 -2.52
CA GLN A 131 -16.55 15.28 -1.32
C GLN A 131 -17.64 16.37 -1.16
N SER A 132 -18.82 16.16 -1.75
CA SER A 132 -19.92 17.13 -1.77
C SER A 132 -21.24 16.43 -1.48
N PRO A 133 -21.99 16.88 -0.45
CA PRO A 133 -23.27 16.26 -0.10
C PRO A 133 -24.39 16.58 -1.10
N TYR A 134 -24.14 17.39 -2.13
CA TYR A 134 -25.17 17.90 -3.05
C TYR A 134 -25.15 17.26 -4.45
N LEU A 135 -24.18 16.39 -4.74
CA LEU A 135 -24.04 15.79 -6.08
C LEU A 135 -24.63 14.37 -6.11
N CYS A 136 -24.03 13.42 -5.41
CA CYS A 136 -24.50 12.03 -5.44
C CYS A 136 -25.62 11.77 -4.40
N THR A 137 -26.72 12.52 -4.48
CA THR A 137 -27.88 12.35 -3.58
C THR A 137 -28.88 11.31 -4.09
N SER A 138 -28.99 11.16 -5.41
CA SER A 138 -29.87 10.22 -6.11
C SER A 138 -29.06 9.20 -6.92
N SER A 139 -29.74 8.19 -7.48
CA SER A 139 -29.14 7.34 -8.50
C SER A 139 -28.81 8.18 -9.73
N PHE A 140 -27.64 7.92 -10.32
CA PHE A 140 -27.22 8.56 -11.57
C PHE A 140 -26.66 7.52 -12.51
N LYS A 141 -26.71 7.80 -13.82
CA LYS A 141 -26.06 7.02 -14.87
C LYS A 141 -25.06 7.87 -15.62
N LEU A 142 -24.02 7.24 -16.17
CA LEU A 142 -23.04 7.91 -17.00
C LEU A 142 -23.46 7.87 -18.47
N SER A 143 -23.23 8.96 -19.18
CA SER A 143 -23.53 9.08 -20.61
C SER A 143 -22.43 9.86 -21.34
N ILE A 144 -22.26 9.56 -22.63
CA ILE A 144 -21.39 10.31 -23.54
C ILE A 144 -22.23 10.72 -24.74
N ASP A 145 -22.25 12.02 -25.04
CA ASP A 145 -23.06 12.61 -26.13
C ASP A 145 -24.55 12.19 -26.07
N GLY A 146 -25.09 12.02 -24.86
CA GLY A 146 -26.48 11.62 -24.61
C GLY A 146 -26.77 10.12 -24.75
N ARG A 147 -25.76 9.28 -25.00
CA ARG A 147 -25.91 7.81 -24.97
C ARG A 147 -25.48 7.27 -23.62
N GLU A 148 -26.37 6.52 -22.97
CA GLU A 148 -26.06 5.83 -21.72
C GLU A 148 -24.95 4.78 -21.92
N LEU A 149 -24.04 4.73 -20.95
CA LEU A 149 -22.98 3.73 -20.89
C LEU A 149 -23.47 2.49 -20.13
N ASP A 150 -23.02 1.32 -20.58
CA ASP A 150 -23.29 0.04 -19.94
C ASP A 150 -22.35 -0.15 -18.74
N GLU A 151 -22.93 -0.42 -17.57
CA GLU A 151 -22.22 -0.54 -16.29
C GLU A 151 -21.19 -1.69 -16.28
N VAL A 152 -21.42 -2.74 -17.06
CA VAL A 152 -20.59 -3.96 -17.09
C VAL A 152 -19.35 -3.80 -17.98
N LYS A 153 -19.39 -2.87 -18.94
CA LYS A 153 -18.30 -2.66 -19.89
C LYS A 153 -17.17 -1.86 -19.26
N THR A 154 -15.96 -2.06 -19.81
CA THR A 154 -14.77 -1.34 -19.37
C THR A 154 -14.65 0.02 -20.05
N LEU A 155 -13.85 0.90 -19.47
CA LEU A 155 -13.50 2.18 -20.10
C LEU A 155 -12.82 1.97 -21.46
N ALA A 156 -11.99 0.92 -21.57
CA ALA A 156 -11.32 0.55 -22.79
C ALA A 156 -12.29 0.15 -23.92
N ASP A 157 -13.39 -0.55 -23.60
CA ASP A 157 -14.41 -0.95 -24.59
C ASP A 157 -15.08 0.24 -25.27
N TYR A 158 -15.23 1.34 -24.53
CA TYR A 158 -15.79 2.59 -25.04
C TYR A 158 -14.73 3.55 -25.59
N GLY A 159 -13.44 3.21 -25.49
CA GLY A 159 -12.34 4.08 -25.89
C GLY A 159 -12.30 5.39 -25.10
N ILE A 160 -12.73 5.35 -23.84
CA ILE A 160 -12.79 6.55 -22.98
C ILE A 160 -11.36 6.98 -22.62
N ASP A 161 -11.10 8.26 -22.83
CA ASP A 161 -9.85 8.94 -22.54
C ASP A 161 -10.06 10.17 -21.65
N GLU A 162 -8.98 10.89 -21.34
CA GLU A 162 -9.01 12.11 -20.52
C GLU A 162 -9.79 13.28 -21.14
N PHE A 163 -10.02 13.25 -22.47
CA PHE A 163 -10.74 14.29 -23.20
C PHE A 163 -12.23 13.99 -23.40
N SER A 164 -12.63 12.75 -23.09
CA SER A 164 -13.98 12.26 -23.22
C SER A 164 -14.94 13.04 -22.31
N ARG A 165 -16.05 13.48 -22.90
CA ARG A 165 -17.05 14.32 -22.21
C ARG A 165 -18.11 13.44 -21.60
N ILE A 166 -17.87 13.04 -20.35
CA ILE A 166 -18.78 12.18 -19.60
C ILE A 166 -19.74 13.05 -18.79
N ASP A 167 -21.04 12.87 -19.02
CA ASP A 167 -22.11 13.54 -18.30
C ASP A 167 -22.81 12.53 -17.37
N ALA A 168 -22.98 12.90 -16.10
CA ALA A 168 -23.79 12.17 -15.13
C ALA A 168 -25.24 12.66 -15.19
N VAL A 169 -26.16 11.75 -15.49
CA VAL A 169 -27.60 12.00 -15.58
C VAL A 169 -28.27 11.42 -14.33
N GLU A 170 -28.80 12.29 -13.49
CA GLU A 170 -29.43 11.94 -12.21
C GLU A 170 -30.93 11.67 -12.35
N GLU A 171 -31.43 10.70 -11.57
CA GLU A 171 -32.84 10.37 -11.41
C GLU A 171 -33.31 10.82 -10.02
N ASN A 172 -33.65 12.10 -9.89
CA ASN A 172 -33.92 12.77 -8.61
C ASN A 172 -35.15 12.25 -7.84
N ASP A 173 -35.95 11.38 -8.45
CA ASP A 173 -37.10 10.75 -7.82
C ASP A 173 -36.68 9.60 -6.88
N HIS A 174 -35.43 9.14 -7.00
CA HIS A 174 -34.85 8.06 -6.19
C HIS A 174 -33.87 8.59 -5.14
N LEU A 175 -33.83 7.92 -3.98
CA LEU A 175 -32.82 8.16 -2.95
C LEU A 175 -31.71 7.11 -3.07
N LEU A 176 -30.46 7.57 -3.14
CA LEU A 176 -29.32 6.67 -3.18
C LEU A 176 -29.05 6.09 -1.78
N HIS A 177 -29.22 4.79 -1.63
CA HIS A 177 -28.77 4.06 -0.45
C HIS A 177 -27.40 3.44 -0.75
N THR A 178 -26.35 3.98 -0.16
CA THR A 178 -25.01 3.37 -0.19
C THR A 178 -24.79 2.56 1.09
N GLU A 179 -24.26 1.34 0.94
CA GLU A 179 -23.69 0.59 2.05
C GLU A 179 -22.32 1.17 2.43
N ALA A 180 -21.72 0.69 3.53
CA ALA A 180 -20.42 1.14 4.02
C ALA A 180 -19.40 1.20 2.86
N GLU A 181 -19.04 2.43 2.47
CA GLU A 181 -18.17 2.65 1.33
C GLU A 181 -16.76 2.13 1.64
N ARG A 182 -16.16 1.46 0.65
CA ARG A 182 -14.75 1.08 0.69
C ARG A 182 -13.90 2.31 1.05
N PRO A 183 -12.86 2.18 1.91
CA PRO A 183 -11.98 3.29 2.25
C PRO A 183 -11.41 3.98 1.01
N LYS A 184 -11.21 5.29 1.10
CA LYS A 184 -10.76 6.14 -0.01
C LYS A 184 -9.36 5.79 -0.51
N ASP A 185 -8.52 5.26 0.37
CA ASP A 185 -7.11 4.94 0.19
C ASP A 185 -6.84 3.44 0.10
N TRP A 186 -7.85 2.63 -0.19
CA TRP A 186 -7.67 1.18 -0.29
C TRP A 186 -6.77 0.77 -1.48
N ASN A 187 -5.58 0.31 -1.15
CA ASN A 187 -4.56 -0.23 -2.07
C ASN A 187 -4.36 -1.75 -1.84
N VAL A 188 -3.33 -2.34 -2.46
CA VAL A 188 -3.05 -3.79 -2.39
C VAL A 188 -2.42 -4.20 -1.05
N ASP A 189 -1.77 -3.26 -0.38
CA ASP A 189 -1.13 -3.40 0.93
C ASP A 189 -2.10 -3.24 2.11
N GLU A 190 -3.39 -3.03 1.85
CA GLU A 190 -4.48 -3.00 2.86
C GLU A 190 -4.25 -2.00 4.00
N MET A 191 -3.35 -1.03 3.81
CA MET A 191 -3.08 0.03 4.76
C MET A 191 -4.02 1.20 4.49
N THR A 192 -4.93 1.46 5.42
CA THR A 192 -5.91 2.56 5.32
C THR A 192 -5.92 3.40 6.58
N GLU A 193 -6.12 4.71 6.44
CA GLU A 193 -6.26 5.62 7.58
C GLU A 193 -7.73 5.93 7.88
N ASP A 194 -8.21 5.55 9.07
CA ASP A 194 -9.59 5.80 9.51
C ASP A 194 -9.98 7.28 9.50
N THR A 195 -9.01 8.17 9.74
CA THR A 195 -9.21 9.62 9.81
C THR A 195 -9.07 10.33 8.47
N LEU A 196 -8.86 9.59 7.37
CA LEU A 196 -8.63 10.16 6.05
C LEU A 196 -9.87 10.90 5.54
N LYS A 197 -9.80 12.23 5.54
CA LYS A 197 -10.90 13.07 5.04
C LYS A 197 -10.80 13.30 3.53
N LYS A 198 -9.59 13.27 2.96
CA LYS A 198 -9.33 13.59 1.55
C LYS A 198 -9.03 12.31 0.76
N SER A 199 -9.02 12.43 -0.57
CA SER A 199 -8.58 11.34 -1.46
C SER A 199 -7.05 11.33 -1.47
N PRO A 200 -6.39 10.16 -1.53
CA PRO A 200 -4.93 10.05 -1.50
C PRO A 200 -4.26 10.86 -2.62
N TYR A 201 -4.93 11.05 -3.76
CA TYR A 201 -4.42 11.84 -4.89
C TYR A 201 -4.40 13.36 -4.64
N LYS A 202 -5.08 13.84 -3.59
CA LYS A 202 -5.17 15.26 -3.23
C LYS A 202 -4.31 15.61 -2.01
N GLU A 203 -3.73 14.64 -1.34
CA GLU A 203 -2.92 14.85 -0.14
C GLU A 203 -1.46 15.16 -0.50
N MET A 204 -0.79 15.94 0.36
CA MET A 204 0.65 16.15 0.23
C MET A 204 1.38 14.98 0.87
N SER A 205 2.42 14.47 0.22
CA SER A 205 3.17 13.29 0.66
C SER A 205 3.80 13.46 2.04
N MET A 206 4.66 14.48 2.21
CA MET A 206 5.31 14.77 3.48
C MET A 206 4.66 15.98 4.14
N GLN A 207 4.09 15.77 5.32
CA GLN A 207 3.50 16.81 6.15
C GLN A 207 4.08 16.73 7.56
N PRO A 208 4.18 17.87 8.28
CA PRO A 208 4.51 17.85 9.70
C PRO A 208 3.53 16.95 10.46
N GLN A 209 4.02 16.14 11.41
CA GLN A 209 3.21 15.22 12.20
C GLN A 209 2.91 15.84 13.58
N PRO A 210 1.74 16.50 13.77
CA PRO A 210 1.42 17.17 15.03
C PRO A 210 0.99 16.20 16.15
N ASN A 211 0.62 14.97 15.80
CA ASN A 211 0.20 13.92 16.73
C ASN A 211 1.38 13.25 17.46
N LEU A 212 2.61 13.40 16.95
CA LEU A 212 3.82 12.89 17.58
C LEU A 212 4.58 14.02 18.28
N ALA A 213 5.11 13.71 19.46
CA ALA A 213 6.01 14.60 20.19
C ALA A 213 7.47 14.12 20.04
N PRO A 214 8.45 15.02 19.86
CA PRO A 214 9.86 14.64 19.84
C PRO A 214 10.24 14.03 21.19
N ARG A 215 10.84 12.83 21.16
CA ARG A 215 11.35 12.14 22.35
C ARG A 215 12.87 12.09 22.28
N TYR A 216 13.52 12.52 23.35
CA TYR A 216 14.96 12.43 23.52
C TYR A 216 15.31 11.21 24.36
N GLU A 217 16.49 10.64 24.12
CA GLU A 217 17.01 9.55 24.94
C GLU A 217 17.22 10.03 26.39
N ALA A 218 16.39 9.54 27.30
CA ALA A 218 16.46 9.92 28.72
C ALA A 218 17.36 8.99 29.54
N LYS A 219 17.70 7.81 29.01
CA LYS A 219 18.48 6.78 29.70
C LYS A 219 19.84 6.63 29.01
N PRO A 220 20.94 7.13 29.61
CA PRO A 220 22.27 6.90 29.07
C PRO A 220 22.69 5.44 29.25
N ASN A 221 23.28 4.84 28.22
CA ASN A 221 23.65 3.42 28.20
C ASN A 221 24.96 3.10 28.96
N GLY A 222 25.81 4.10 29.24
CA GLY A 222 27.09 3.82 29.91
C GLY A 222 27.80 5.00 30.57
N PHE A 223 27.62 6.23 30.07
CA PHE A 223 28.22 7.42 30.65
C PHE A 223 27.23 8.21 31.51
N HIS A 224 27.58 8.47 32.76
CA HIS A 224 26.69 9.10 33.75
C HIS A 224 27.28 10.32 34.47
N GLY A 225 28.47 10.84 34.12
CA GLY A 225 29.06 11.91 34.94
C GLY A 225 30.50 12.33 34.63
N ARG A 226 31.34 12.52 35.66
CA ARG A 226 32.52 13.38 35.59
C ARG A 226 33.66 12.91 34.65
N ASN A 227 33.98 11.63 34.63
CA ASN A 227 35.10 11.10 33.85
C ASN A 227 34.61 10.04 32.87
N ASN A 228 34.80 10.29 31.56
CA ASN A 228 34.45 9.34 30.51
C ASN A 228 35.68 8.50 30.11
N TYR A 229 35.95 7.41 30.82
CA TYR A 229 37.10 6.56 30.50
C TYR A 229 36.86 5.69 29.26
N SER A 230 35.77 4.91 29.23
CA SER A 230 35.44 4.00 28.13
C SER A 230 33.99 4.13 27.63
N GLY A 231 33.15 4.87 28.37
CA GLY A 231 31.71 4.99 28.11
C GLY A 231 30.93 3.67 28.13
N MET A 232 31.53 2.56 28.59
CA MET A 232 30.96 1.21 28.57
C MET A 232 30.40 0.78 27.21
N LYS A 233 31.11 1.13 26.12
CA LYS A 233 30.64 0.95 24.73
C LYS A 233 30.35 -0.49 24.28
N GLN A 234 30.80 -1.49 25.04
CA GLN A 234 30.52 -2.90 24.72
C GLN A 234 29.08 -3.31 25.05
N ASN A 235 28.39 -2.54 25.90
CA ASN A 235 27.01 -2.77 26.30
C ASN A 235 26.04 -1.75 25.68
N SER A 236 26.55 -0.83 24.85
CA SER A 236 25.78 0.26 24.22
C SER A 236 25.48 -0.03 22.77
#